data_AF-A0A022RZT2-F1
#
_entry.id   AF-A0A022RZT2-F1
#
_cell.length_a   1.000
_cell.length_b   1.000
_cell.length_c   1.000
_cell.angle_alpha   90.00
_cell.angle_beta   90.00
_cell.angle_gamma   90.00
#
_symmetry.space_group_name_H-M   'P 1'
#
loop_
_entity.id
_entity.type
_entity.pdbx_description
1 polymer ?
#
loop_
_entity_poly.entity_id
_entity_poly.type
_entity_poly.pdbx_seq_one_letter_code
_entity_poly.pdbx_strand_id
1 'polypeptide(L)'
;LGNGKNYSGVSLFKGDLLPGKLLPFVYAGNVSNVTNGNLCMTGTLIPEKVAGKIVLCDRGINPRVQKGSVVKAAGGAGMILTNTAANGEELVADAHLLPATAVGEKTGQELKSYLFTDSNPTATILFEGTKLGIEPSPVVAAFSSRGPNSITPEILKPDLIAPGVNILAGWSGAVGPTGLAEDTRRVGFNIISGTSMSCPHISGLAALLKSAHPEWSPAAIRSALMTTAYTAYKNGKVIQDVSTGKPSTPFDHGSGHVDPVSALNPGLVYDLNTDDYLNFLCALNYTSAQINSLARRSFSCGANKAYSVNDLNYPSFALSLQSQTGGGSTGSSESSTGSTVVKHTRTLTNVGPPGTYKVSITTSSDSVKISVEPGSLTFSQANEKKPYTVTFSAAASKPSNTNEFGRIEWSDGKHLVGSPVAISWT
;
A
#
# COMPACT_ATOMS: atom_id res chain seq x y z
N LEU A 1 17.99 -1.82 28.06
CA LEU A 1 17.50 -2.97 28.85
C LEU A 1 18.48 -3.28 29.97
N GLY A 2 18.09 -4.08 30.98
CA GLY A 2 18.98 -4.48 32.09
C GLY A 2 20.19 -5.30 31.65
N ASN A 3 20.10 -6.00 30.51
CA ASN A 3 21.23 -6.68 29.88
C ASN A 3 22.14 -5.77 29.02
N GLY A 4 22.01 -4.44 29.13
CA GLY A 4 22.81 -3.46 28.39
C GLY A 4 22.43 -3.23 26.93
N LYS A 5 21.49 -4.02 26.35
CA LYS A 5 21.04 -3.82 24.97
C LYS A 5 20.10 -2.62 24.83
N ASN A 6 20.23 -1.89 23.73
CA ASN A 6 19.40 -0.74 23.38
C ASN A 6 18.71 -0.97 22.03
N TYR A 7 17.45 -0.56 21.94
CA TYR A 7 16.63 -0.70 20.74
C TYR A 7 15.91 0.60 20.46
N SER A 8 15.70 0.89 19.17
CA SER A 8 14.90 2.03 18.74
C SER A 8 13.44 1.61 18.55
N GLY A 9 12.52 2.48 18.96
CA GLY A 9 11.09 2.35 18.71
C GLY A 9 10.48 3.70 18.39
N VAL A 10 9.16 3.76 18.25
CA VAL A 10 8.42 4.99 17.96
C VAL A 10 7.32 5.23 18.99
N SER A 11 7.06 6.51 19.28
CA SER A 11 6.05 6.92 20.25
C SER A 11 5.67 8.38 20.04
N LEU A 12 4.44 8.73 20.40
CA LEU A 12 3.98 10.11 20.56
C LEU A 12 3.55 10.38 22.02
N PHE A 13 4.14 9.65 22.97
CA PHE A 13 3.91 9.93 24.39
C PHE A 13 4.42 11.34 24.75
N LYS A 14 3.58 12.08 25.47
CA LYS A 14 3.90 13.37 26.07
C LYS A 14 3.31 13.39 27.48
N GLY A 15 4.18 13.43 28.48
CA GLY A 15 3.82 13.40 29.90
C GLY A 15 5.04 13.13 30.77
N ASP A 16 4.80 12.74 32.02
CA ASP A 16 5.86 12.41 32.97
C ASP A 16 6.67 11.20 32.50
N LEU A 17 7.99 11.37 32.45
CA LEU A 17 8.92 10.33 32.04
C LEU A 17 9.04 9.26 33.12
N LEU A 18 9.50 8.07 32.72
CA LEU A 18 9.89 7.05 33.68
C LEU A 18 10.99 7.61 34.61
N PRO A 19 11.03 7.18 35.88
CA PRO A 19 12.16 7.49 36.75
C PRO A 19 13.42 7.01 36.03
N GLY A 20 14.50 7.81 36.00
CA GLY A 20 15.75 7.57 35.26
C GLY A 20 16.57 6.35 35.71
N LYS A 21 15.88 5.26 36.08
CA LYS A 21 16.36 3.96 36.52
C LYS A 21 15.64 2.88 35.72
N LEU A 22 16.19 1.67 35.75
CA LEU A 22 15.54 0.50 35.20
C LEU A 22 14.38 0.05 36.10
N LEU A 23 13.27 -0.33 35.49
CA LEU A 23 12.09 -0.88 36.17
C LEU A 23 11.92 -2.36 35.83
N PRO A 24 11.29 -3.16 36.70
CA PRO A 24 10.94 -4.54 36.38
C PRO A 24 10.15 -4.60 35.08
N PHE A 25 10.50 -5.57 34.23
CA PHE A 25 9.95 -5.74 32.89
C PHE A 25 9.25 -7.09 32.81
N VAL A 26 8.01 -7.13 32.34
CA VAL A 26 7.21 -8.36 32.29
C VAL A 26 6.53 -8.55 30.94
N TYR A 27 6.38 -9.80 30.52
CA TYR A 27 5.54 -10.15 29.37
C TYR A 27 4.08 -10.25 29.80
N ALA A 28 3.18 -9.57 29.10
CA ALA A 28 1.75 -9.57 29.39
C ALA A 28 1.13 -10.99 29.46
N GLY A 29 1.62 -11.92 28.63
CA GLY A 29 1.18 -13.32 28.65
C GLY A 29 1.46 -14.04 29.97
N ASN A 30 2.51 -13.66 30.70
CA ASN A 30 2.90 -14.28 31.98
C ASN A 30 2.21 -13.65 33.20
N VAL A 31 1.59 -12.49 33.01
CA VAL A 31 0.91 -11.71 34.07
C VAL A 31 -0.60 -11.59 33.81
N SER A 32 -1.13 -12.55 33.05
CA SER A 32 -2.55 -12.71 32.70
C SER A 32 -3.04 -14.10 33.09
N ASN A 33 -4.36 -14.24 33.28
CA ASN A 33 -5.06 -15.50 33.52
C ASN A 33 -5.88 -16.00 32.31
N VAL A 34 -5.81 -15.33 31.16
CA VAL A 34 -6.55 -15.70 29.93
C VAL A 34 -5.63 -15.98 28.74
N THR A 35 -6.11 -16.82 27.81
CA THR A 35 -5.40 -17.35 26.64
C THR A 35 -4.88 -16.29 25.65
N ASN A 36 -5.38 -15.05 25.71
CA ASN A 36 -4.93 -13.92 24.88
C ASN A 36 -4.38 -12.74 25.71
N GLY A 37 -3.86 -13.04 26.90
CA GLY A 37 -3.32 -12.05 27.83
C GLY A 37 -2.20 -11.18 27.27
N ASN A 38 -1.41 -11.74 26.36
CA ASN A 38 -0.34 -11.04 25.66
C ASN A 38 -0.84 -9.81 24.88
N LEU A 39 -2.12 -9.77 24.51
CA LEU A 39 -2.71 -8.65 23.79
C LEU A 39 -3.09 -7.48 24.71
N CYS A 40 -2.92 -7.57 26.03
CA CYS A 40 -3.28 -6.51 26.99
C CYS A 40 -4.71 -5.99 26.75
N MET A 41 -5.67 -6.92 26.66
CA MET A 41 -7.08 -6.59 26.49
C MET A 41 -7.69 -6.20 27.83
N THR A 42 -8.81 -5.48 27.79
CA THR A 42 -9.52 -5.07 29.01
C THR A 42 -9.81 -6.26 29.90
N GLY A 43 -9.42 -6.17 31.17
CA GLY A 43 -9.67 -7.21 32.19
C GLY A 43 -8.71 -8.41 32.16
N THR A 44 -7.67 -8.42 31.31
CA THR A 44 -6.78 -9.59 31.21
C THR A 44 -5.55 -9.54 32.10
N LEU A 45 -5.10 -8.35 32.49
CA LEU A 45 -3.89 -8.17 33.30
C LEU A 45 -4.19 -8.30 34.79
N ILE A 46 -3.34 -9.02 35.52
CA ILE A 46 -3.41 -9.19 36.98
C ILE A 46 -2.70 -7.98 37.64
N PRO A 47 -3.42 -7.07 38.32
CA PRO A 47 -2.85 -5.82 38.84
C PRO A 47 -1.63 -6.02 39.75
N GLU A 48 -1.66 -7.01 40.64
CA GLU A 48 -0.58 -7.30 41.59
C GLU A 48 0.71 -7.73 40.87
N LYS A 49 0.60 -8.27 39.67
CA LYS A 49 1.75 -8.68 38.84
C LYS A 49 2.25 -7.56 37.93
N VAL A 50 1.48 -6.48 37.73
CA VAL A 50 1.75 -5.39 36.78
C VAL A 50 2.16 -4.08 37.46
N ALA A 51 1.66 -3.82 38.67
CA ALA A 51 1.90 -2.58 39.40
C ALA A 51 3.39 -2.17 39.44
N GLY A 52 3.69 -0.95 38.96
CA GLY A 52 5.04 -0.37 38.95
C GLY A 52 5.99 -0.93 37.89
N LYS A 53 5.54 -1.80 36.98
CA LYS A 53 6.37 -2.48 35.97
C LYS A 53 6.16 -1.94 34.57
N ILE A 54 7.13 -2.20 33.69
CA ILE A 54 6.96 -2.04 32.25
C ILE A 54 6.40 -3.34 31.69
N VAL A 55 5.37 -3.26 30.84
CA VAL A 55 4.69 -4.43 30.28
C VAL A 55 4.95 -4.53 28.78
N LEU A 56 5.44 -5.68 28.31
CA LEU A 56 5.50 -6.02 26.88
C LEU A 56 4.14 -6.58 26.44
N CYS A 57 3.47 -5.87 25.54
CA CYS A 57 2.21 -6.28 24.92
C CYS A 57 2.43 -6.60 23.44
N ASP A 58 1.77 -7.64 22.94
CA ASP A 58 1.76 -7.97 21.52
C ASP A 58 0.71 -7.13 20.78
N ARG A 59 1.07 -6.66 19.58
CA ARG A 59 0.10 -6.13 18.61
C ARG A 59 -0.84 -7.26 18.18
N GLY A 60 -2.10 -6.90 17.97
CA GLY A 60 -3.15 -7.85 17.60
C GLY A 60 -4.44 -7.13 17.24
N ILE A 61 -5.57 -7.81 17.45
CA ILE A 61 -6.88 -7.38 16.98
C ILE A 61 -7.47 -6.15 17.69
N ASN A 62 -7.00 -5.83 18.90
CA ASN A 62 -7.47 -4.67 19.67
C ASN A 62 -6.61 -3.41 19.44
N PRO A 63 -7.18 -2.19 19.56
CA PRO A 63 -6.48 -0.94 19.34
C PRO A 63 -5.16 -0.81 20.12
N ARG A 64 -4.10 -0.37 19.45
CA ARG A 64 -2.74 -0.23 20.01
C ARG A 64 -2.70 0.68 21.24
N VAL A 65 -3.40 1.81 21.17
CA VAL A 65 -3.48 2.79 22.27
C VAL A 65 -4.27 2.29 23.47
N GLN A 66 -5.31 1.46 23.24
CA GLN A 66 -6.12 0.89 24.31
C GLN A 66 -5.31 -0.05 25.20
N LYS A 67 -4.34 -0.79 24.63
CA LYS A 67 -3.43 -1.64 25.41
C LYS A 67 -2.69 -0.83 26.48
N GLY A 68 -2.27 0.38 26.13
CA GLY A 68 -1.61 1.28 27.07
C GLY A 68 -2.54 1.72 28.21
N SER A 69 -3.79 2.04 27.88
CA SER A 69 -4.82 2.33 28.89
C SER A 69 -5.02 1.16 29.86
N VAL A 70 -5.10 -0.07 29.36
CA VAL A 70 -5.24 -1.28 30.17
C VAL A 70 -4.03 -1.49 31.09
N VAL A 71 -2.81 -1.33 30.58
CA VAL A 71 -1.59 -1.41 31.39
C VAL A 71 -1.59 -0.35 32.49
N LYS A 72 -1.97 0.89 32.15
CA LYS A 72 -2.07 2.00 33.10
C LYS A 72 -3.11 1.71 34.20
N ALA A 73 -4.30 1.22 33.82
CA ALA A 73 -5.37 0.88 34.76
C ALA A 73 -4.98 -0.25 35.72
N ALA A 74 -4.13 -1.20 35.28
CA ALA A 74 -3.55 -2.24 36.13
C ALA A 74 -2.35 -1.77 36.98
N GLY A 75 -2.04 -0.46 36.99
CA GLY A 75 -0.94 0.13 37.76
C GLY A 75 0.43 0.05 37.11
N GLY A 76 0.53 -0.34 35.84
CA GLY A 76 1.78 -0.42 35.11
C GLY A 76 2.45 0.94 34.91
N ALA A 77 3.78 0.98 35.01
CA ALA A 77 4.58 2.19 34.86
C ALA A 77 4.81 2.57 33.39
N GLY A 78 4.80 1.59 32.48
CA GLY A 78 4.99 1.82 31.05
C GLY A 78 4.64 0.60 30.20
N MET A 79 4.60 0.79 28.89
CA MET A 79 4.28 -0.28 27.94
C MET A 79 5.26 -0.32 26.76
N ILE A 80 5.71 -1.50 26.39
CA ILE A 80 6.35 -1.72 25.09
C ILE A 80 5.35 -2.51 24.24
N LEU A 81 5.00 -1.97 23.08
CA LEU A 81 4.16 -2.66 22.09
C LEU A 81 5.06 -3.30 21.04
N THR A 82 4.98 -4.61 20.87
CA THR A 82 5.74 -5.31 19.82
C THR A 82 4.84 -5.72 18.67
N ASN A 83 5.32 -5.52 17.45
CA ASN A 83 4.72 -6.16 16.27
C ASN A 83 4.86 -7.68 16.33
N THR A 84 4.03 -8.35 15.53
CA THR A 84 4.10 -9.78 15.21
C THR A 84 4.44 -9.94 13.72
N ALA A 85 4.60 -11.18 13.25
CA ALA A 85 4.83 -11.50 11.83
C ALA A 85 3.82 -10.84 10.88
N ALA A 86 2.58 -10.59 11.33
CA ALA A 86 1.56 -9.94 10.51
C ALA A 86 1.88 -8.46 10.18
N ASN A 87 2.78 -7.82 10.95
CA ASN A 87 3.13 -6.41 10.78
C ASN A 87 4.62 -6.17 10.49
N GLY A 88 5.46 -7.20 10.63
CA GLY A 88 6.90 -7.13 10.39
C GLY A 88 7.56 -5.95 11.12
N GLU A 89 8.35 -5.17 10.39
CA GLU A 89 9.14 -4.06 10.94
C GLU A 89 8.41 -2.71 10.91
N GLU A 90 7.09 -2.70 10.69
CA GLU A 90 6.32 -1.46 10.62
C GLU A 90 6.37 -0.65 11.92
N LEU A 91 6.85 0.59 11.85
CA LEU A 91 6.86 1.51 12.98
C LEU A 91 5.77 2.58 12.83
N VAL A 92 4.66 2.39 13.54
CA VAL A 92 3.60 3.40 13.66
C VAL A 92 3.67 4.07 15.02
N ALA A 93 3.84 5.39 15.03
CA ALA A 93 3.86 6.18 16.24
C ALA A 93 2.43 6.48 16.68
N ASP A 94 2.06 6.06 17.88
CA ASP A 94 0.76 6.36 18.47
C ASP A 94 0.89 7.32 19.65
N ALA A 95 -0.16 8.10 19.89
CA ALA A 95 -0.32 8.85 21.13
C ALA A 95 -0.62 7.88 22.28
N HIS A 96 0.09 8.00 23.40
CA HIS A 96 -0.10 7.13 24.56
C HIS A 96 -0.49 7.92 25.82
N LEU A 97 -1.17 7.26 26.76
CA LEU A 97 -1.61 7.80 28.06
C LEU A 97 -0.69 7.44 29.23
N LEU A 98 0.35 6.64 28.96
CA LEU A 98 1.47 6.28 29.83
C LEU A 98 2.75 6.21 28.98
N PRO A 99 3.96 6.24 29.57
CA PRO A 99 5.20 6.04 28.85
C PRO A 99 5.16 4.73 28.04
N ALA A 100 5.21 4.85 26.71
CA ALA A 100 5.16 3.68 25.86
C ALA A 100 5.93 3.87 24.55
N THR A 101 6.34 2.76 23.94
CA THR A 101 7.01 2.73 22.64
C THR A 101 6.59 1.50 21.83
N ALA A 102 6.49 1.65 20.53
CA ALA A 102 6.25 0.54 19.59
C ALA A 102 7.56 0.11 18.91
N VAL A 103 7.75 -1.20 18.77
CA VAL A 103 8.93 -1.81 18.14
C VAL A 103 8.53 -2.82 17.05
N GLY A 104 9.43 -3.01 16.08
CA GLY A 104 9.29 -4.01 15.01
C GLY A 104 9.38 -5.45 15.52
N GLU A 105 9.03 -6.40 14.66
CA GLU A 105 8.96 -7.83 15.00
C GLU A 105 10.29 -8.38 15.53
N LYS A 106 11.41 -8.14 14.84
CA LYS A 106 12.74 -8.66 15.24
C LYS A 106 13.12 -8.19 16.64
N THR A 107 12.97 -6.89 16.89
CA THR A 107 13.20 -6.31 18.23
C THR A 107 12.27 -6.97 19.25
N GLY A 108 10.99 -7.13 18.90
CA GLY A 108 10.01 -7.87 19.69
C GLY A 108 10.45 -9.26 20.14
N GLN A 109 10.96 -10.06 19.21
CA GLN A 109 11.47 -11.40 19.46
C GLN A 109 12.68 -11.36 20.42
N GLU A 110 13.59 -10.40 20.25
CA GLU A 110 14.70 -10.20 21.18
C GLU A 110 14.25 -9.79 22.58
N LEU A 111 13.25 -8.91 22.70
CA LEU A 111 12.66 -8.52 23.99
C LEU A 111 11.99 -9.72 24.69
N LYS A 112 11.26 -10.55 23.94
CA LYS A 112 10.65 -11.79 24.47
C LYS A 112 11.72 -12.78 24.93
N SER A 113 12.76 -12.99 24.13
CA SER A 113 13.88 -13.85 24.49
C SER A 113 14.54 -13.37 25.79
N TYR A 114 14.77 -12.06 25.94
CA TYR A 114 15.30 -11.48 27.17
C TYR A 114 14.39 -11.75 28.38
N LEU A 115 13.07 -11.53 28.24
CA LEU A 115 12.09 -11.77 29.29
C LEU A 115 12.00 -13.23 29.76
N PHE A 116 12.30 -14.20 28.89
CA PHE A 116 12.22 -15.63 29.22
C PHE A 116 13.54 -16.23 29.70
N THR A 117 14.67 -15.54 29.51
CA THR A 117 16.00 -16.05 29.84
C THR A 117 16.62 -15.36 31.05
N ASP A 118 16.30 -14.10 31.30
CA ASP A 118 16.75 -13.38 32.48
C ASP A 118 15.84 -13.68 33.68
N SER A 119 16.44 -13.87 34.86
CA SER A 119 15.70 -14.12 36.11
C SER A 119 15.04 -12.87 36.69
N ASN A 120 15.57 -11.68 36.38
CA ASN A 120 15.10 -10.39 36.86
C ASN A 120 15.15 -9.34 35.72
N PRO A 121 14.37 -9.53 34.65
CA PRO A 121 14.40 -8.65 33.49
C PRO A 121 13.96 -7.23 33.88
N THR A 122 14.74 -6.25 33.42
CA THR A 122 14.43 -4.83 33.64
C THR A 122 14.57 -4.01 32.36
N ALA A 123 13.84 -2.92 32.28
CA ALA A 123 13.83 -2.03 31.13
C ALA A 123 13.61 -0.57 31.54
N THR A 124 13.89 0.33 30.61
CA THR A 124 13.47 1.73 30.66
C THR A 124 13.15 2.19 29.24
N ILE A 125 12.40 3.28 29.12
CA ILE A 125 12.01 3.88 27.84
C ILE A 125 12.51 5.32 27.85
N LEU A 126 13.32 5.65 26.85
CA LEU A 126 13.85 6.99 26.64
C LEU A 126 13.18 7.61 25.42
N PHE A 127 12.97 8.93 25.47
CA PHE A 127 12.37 9.70 24.37
C PHE A 127 13.40 10.68 23.83
N GLU A 128 13.88 10.42 22.61
CA GLU A 128 14.97 11.16 21.97
C GLU A 128 14.48 12.17 20.91
N GLY A 129 13.16 12.38 20.81
CA GLY A 129 12.56 13.28 19.82
C GLY A 129 12.51 12.68 18.41
N THR A 130 12.36 13.56 17.41
CA THR A 130 12.20 13.16 16.00
C THR A 130 13.54 12.90 15.35
N LYS A 131 13.71 11.71 14.78
CA LYS A 131 14.88 11.34 13.97
C LYS A 131 14.54 11.44 12.49
N LEU A 132 15.37 12.17 11.74
CA LEU A 132 15.26 12.31 10.27
C LEU A 132 16.30 11.44 9.56
N GLY A 133 16.13 11.25 8.26
CA GLY A 133 17.06 10.45 7.44
C GLY A 133 16.97 8.95 7.68
N ILE A 134 15.77 8.44 8.00
CA ILE A 134 15.53 7.00 8.13
C ILE A 134 15.54 6.37 6.73
N GLU A 135 16.38 5.36 6.55
CA GLU A 135 16.47 4.56 5.33
C GLU A 135 16.22 3.08 5.63
N PRO A 136 15.59 2.33 4.70
CA PRO A 136 15.05 2.81 3.42
C PRO A 136 13.74 3.61 3.60
N SER A 137 13.52 4.58 2.72
CA SER A 137 12.28 5.35 2.65
C SER A 137 12.02 5.78 1.19
N PRO A 138 10.78 5.65 0.67
CA PRO A 138 9.58 5.14 1.34
C PRO A 138 9.56 3.62 1.49
N VAL A 139 8.69 3.08 2.34
CA VAL A 139 8.34 1.65 2.37
C VAL A 139 6.81 1.50 2.32
N VAL A 140 6.31 0.41 1.74
CA VAL A 140 4.88 0.09 1.78
C VAL A 140 4.52 -0.33 3.19
N ALA A 141 3.54 0.35 3.79
CA ALA A 141 3.05 0.07 5.13
C ALA A 141 2.42 -1.34 5.22
N ALA A 142 2.57 -2.00 6.37
CA ALA A 142 2.03 -3.33 6.58
C ALA A 142 0.49 -3.32 6.56
N PHE A 143 -0.14 -2.25 7.04
CA PHE A 143 -1.60 -2.11 7.00
C PHE A 143 -2.16 -1.74 5.61
N SER A 144 -1.32 -1.36 4.65
CA SER A 144 -1.80 -0.95 3.33
C SER A 144 -2.42 -2.16 2.62
N SER A 145 -3.69 -2.05 2.21
CA SER A 145 -4.36 -3.13 1.49
C SER A 145 -3.66 -3.43 0.17
N ARG A 146 -3.61 -4.72 -0.17
CA ARG A 146 -2.89 -5.24 -1.34
C ARG A 146 -3.88 -5.68 -2.42
N GLY A 147 -3.45 -5.64 -3.67
CA GLY A 147 -4.14 -6.28 -4.79
C GLY A 147 -4.04 -7.82 -4.74
N PRO A 148 -4.59 -8.52 -5.75
CA PRO A 148 -5.27 -7.97 -6.92
C PRO A 148 -6.64 -7.35 -6.60
N ASN A 149 -7.22 -6.65 -7.58
CA ASN A 149 -8.59 -6.17 -7.50
C ASN A 149 -9.56 -7.36 -7.52
N SER A 150 -10.24 -7.61 -6.39
CA SER A 150 -11.17 -8.75 -6.24
C SER A 150 -12.47 -8.61 -7.06
N ILE A 151 -12.79 -7.41 -7.55
CA ILE A 151 -13.98 -7.15 -8.36
C ILE A 151 -13.67 -7.35 -9.84
N THR A 152 -12.51 -6.88 -10.30
CA THR A 152 -12.06 -7.00 -11.69
C THR A 152 -10.54 -7.18 -11.72
N PRO A 153 -10.04 -8.42 -11.66
CA PRO A 153 -8.61 -8.72 -11.62
C PRO A 153 -7.80 -8.15 -12.80
N GLU A 154 -8.43 -7.91 -13.94
CA GLU A 154 -7.84 -7.29 -15.14
C GLU A 154 -7.54 -5.79 -14.98
N ILE A 155 -7.98 -5.17 -13.86
CA ILE A 155 -7.62 -3.81 -13.47
C ILE A 155 -6.74 -3.85 -12.22
N LEU A 156 -5.45 -3.51 -12.40
CA LEU A 156 -4.46 -3.48 -11.33
C LEU A 156 -4.85 -2.51 -10.21
N LYS A 157 -4.75 -2.96 -8.96
CA LYS A 157 -4.87 -2.13 -7.76
C LYS A 157 -3.79 -2.48 -6.71
N PRO A 158 -3.34 -1.50 -5.90
CA PRO A 158 -3.68 -0.08 -5.93
C PRO A 158 -3.10 0.65 -7.17
N ASP A 159 -3.46 1.92 -7.41
CA ASP A 159 -2.96 2.68 -8.57
C ASP A 159 -1.52 3.19 -8.37
N LEU A 160 -1.24 3.75 -7.20
CA LEU A 160 0.05 4.30 -6.77
C LEU A 160 0.06 4.47 -5.24
N ILE A 161 1.23 4.75 -4.66
CA ILE A 161 1.38 5.03 -3.21
C ILE A 161 1.87 6.47 -2.95
N ALA A 162 1.57 6.95 -1.74
CA ALA A 162 1.96 8.25 -1.23
C ALA A 162 2.14 8.21 0.30
N PRO A 163 2.77 9.22 0.92
CA PRO A 163 3.01 9.25 2.36
C PRO A 163 1.73 9.10 3.18
N GLY A 164 1.68 8.09 4.04
CA GLY A 164 0.50 7.79 4.87
C GLY A 164 0.82 7.27 6.26
N VAL A 165 2.09 7.28 6.67
CA VAL A 165 2.53 6.82 8.00
C VAL A 165 3.08 8.01 8.77
N ASN A 166 2.62 8.19 9.99
CA ASN A 166 3.02 9.24 10.92
C ASN A 166 2.87 10.66 10.31
N ILE A 167 1.70 10.94 9.72
CA ILE A 167 1.39 12.23 9.10
C ILE A 167 0.81 13.20 10.13
N LEU A 168 1.47 14.34 10.31
CA LEU A 168 1.00 15.47 11.12
C LEU A 168 -0.04 16.28 10.34
N ALA A 169 -1.23 16.45 10.91
CA ALA A 169 -2.30 17.27 10.31
C ALA A 169 -3.15 17.96 11.39
N GLY A 170 -3.97 18.92 10.97
CA GLY A 170 -4.91 19.62 11.85
C GLY A 170 -5.88 18.66 12.55
N TRP A 171 -6.22 18.97 13.79
CA TRP A 171 -7.10 18.15 14.62
C TRP A 171 -8.12 19.03 15.33
N SER A 172 -9.41 18.66 15.28
CA SER A 172 -10.50 19.53 15.74
C SER A 172 -10.54 19.74 17.25
N GLY A 173 -9.89 18.87 18.03
CA GLY A 173 -10.06 18.84 19.48
C GLY A 173 -11.43 18.32 19.94
N ALA A 174 -12.28 17.77 19.07
CA ALA A 174 -13.51 17.11 19.50
C ALA A 174 -13.21 15.84 20.31
N VAL A 175 -12.13 15.14 19.94
CA VAL A 175 -11.63 13.92 20.60
C VAL A 175 -10.15 14.06 20.93
N GLY A 176 -9.69 13.36 21.95
CA GLY A 176 -8.26 13.31 22.30
C GLY A 176 -7.40 12.65 21.22
N PRO A 177 -6.08 12.87 21.23
CA PRO A 177 -5.17 12.37 20.19
C PRO A 177 -5.12 10.84 20.09
N THR A 178 -5.46 10.10 21.17
CA THR A 178 -5.61 8.64 21.12
C THR A 178 -6.95 8.18 20.52
N GLY A 179 -7.96 9.05 20.45
CA GLY A 179 -9.35 8.67 20.16
C GLY A 179 -10.08 7.93 21.28
N LEU A 180 -9.43 7.66 22.42
CA LEU A 180 -10.08 7.03 23.58
C LEU A 180 -10.94 8.03 24.36
N ALA A 181 -12.07 7.57 24.88
CA ALA A 181 -13.00 8.42 25.66
C ALA A 181 -12.35 9.01 26.93
N GLU A 182 -11.43 8.28 27.55
CA GLU A 182 -10.66 8.70 28.73
C GLU A 182 -9.54 9.70 28.42
N ASP A 183 -9.20 9.93 27.15
CA ASP A 183 -8.18 10.89 26.76
C ASP A 183 -8.74 12.32 26.74
N THR A 184 -8.54 13.02 27.84
CA THR A 184 -9.00 14.40 28.04
C THR A 184 -8.09 15.44 27.38
N ARG A 185 -6.96 15.05 26.78
CA ARG A 185 -6.05 16.00 26.10
C ARG A 185 -6.71 16.58 24.85
N ARG A 186 -6.41 17.83 24.53
CA ARG A 186 -6.90 18.54 23.35
C ARG A 186 -5.74 19.20 22.63
N VAL A 187 -5.58 18.88 21.35
CA VAL A 187 -4.45 19.32 20.52
C VAL A 187 -4.97 19.90 19.22
N GLY A 188 -4.32 20.94 18.69
CA GLY A 188 -4.65 21.52 17.39
C GLY A 188 -4.08 20.73 16.20
N PHE A 189 -3.12 19.84 16.46
CA PHE A 189 -2.53 18.94 15.47
C PHE A 189 -2.35 17.56 16.06
N ASN A 190 -2.51 16.53 15.24
CA ASN A 190 -2.30 15.14 15.61
C ASN A 190 -1.47 14.43 14.54
N ILE A 191 -0.80 13.34 14.93
CA ILE A 191 -0.03 12.49 14.03
C ILE A 191 -0.75 11.15 13.96
N ILE A 192 -1.20 10.78 12.76
CA ILE A 192 -1.91 9.52 12.52
C ILE A 192 -1.41 8.85 11.24
N SER A 193 -1.78 7.58 11.08
CA SER A 193 -1.37 6.75 9.95
C SER A 193 -2.58 6.09 9.31
N GLY A 194 -2.51 5.90 8.00
CA GLY A 194 -3.52 5.22 7.21
C GLY A 194 -3.40 5.58 5.74
N THR A 195 -3.99 4.76 4.88
CA THR A 195 -4.24 5.14 3.48
C THR A 195 -5.16 6.37 3.40
N SER A 196 -6.00 6.59 4.41
CA SER A 196 -6.74 7.85 4.62
C SER A 196 -5.86 9.09 4.69
N MET A 197 -4.58 8.97 5.06
CA MET A 197 -3.61 10.07 5.08
C MET A 197 -2.84 10.16 3.75
N SER A 198 -2.61 9.05 3.04
CA SER A 198 -2.07 9.05 1.68
C SER A 198 -3.03 9.68 0.66
N CYS A 199 -4.33 9.40 0.79
CA CYS A 199 -5.37 9.90 -0.11
C CYS A 199 -5.36 11.44 -0.27
N PRO A 200 -5.39 12.26 0.80
CA PRO A 200 -5.40 13.72 0.67
C PRO A 200 -4.10 14.29 0.08
N HIS A 201 -2.95 13.61 0.22
CA HIS A 201 -1.74 14.01 -0.51
C HIS A 201 -1.98 13.90 -2.02
N ILE A 202 -2.49 12.76 -2.49
CA ILE A 202 -2.81 12.57 -3.90
C ILE A 202 -3.94 13.52 -4.37
N SER A 203 -4.96 13.77 -3.56
CA SER A 203 -6.02 14.73 -3.89
C SER A 203 -5.46 16.15 -4.05
N GLY A 204 -4.55 16.58 -3.17
CA GLY A 204 -3.87 17.87 -3.28
C GLY A 204 -3.01 17.96 -4.54
N LEU A 205 -2.25 16.91 -4.84
CA LEU A 205 -1.46 16.84 -6.08
C LEU A 205 -2.34 16.86 -7.33
N ALA A 206 -3.46 16.13 -7.34
CA ALA A 206 -4.41 16.16 -8.45
C ALA A 206 -5.00 17.56 -8.66
N ALA A 207 -5.29 18.30 -7.58
CA ALA A 207 -5.75 19.68 -7.67
C ALA A 207 -4.66 20.63 -8.22
N LEU A 208 -3.41 20.46 -7.79
CA LEU A 208 -2.28 21.24 -8.31
C LEU A 208 -2.05 20.96 -9.80
N LEU A 209 -2.10 19.69 -10.22
CA LEU A 209 -2.02 19.30 -11.63
C LEU A 209 -3.19 19.87 -12.44
N LYS A 210 -4.42 19.85 -11.90
CA LYS A 210 -5.57 20.48 -12.54
C LYS A 210 -5.41 22.00 -12.66
N SER A 211 -4.75 22.64 -11.71
CA SER A 211 -4.47 24.07 -11.78
C SER A 211 -3.39 24.40 -12.82
N ALA A 212 -2.37 23.55 -12.95
CA ALA A 212 -1.31 23.71 -13.93
C ALA A 212 -1.77 23.37 -15.35
N HIS A 213 -2.70 22.41 -15.47
CA HIS A 213 -3.28 21.93 -16.73
C HIS A 213 -4.81 21.93 -16.66
N PRO A 214 -5.46 23.11 -16.76
CA PRO A 214 -6.91 23.26 -16.59
C PRO A 214 -7.77 22.43 -17.55
N GLU A 215 -7.22 22.04 -18.70
CA GLU A 215 -7.87 21.24 -19.72
C GLU A 215 -7.79 19.72 -19.47
N TRP A 216 -6.87 19.26 -18.61
CA TRP A 216 -6.71 17.82 -18.36
C TRP A 216 -7.94 17.20 -17.73
N SER A 217 -8.34 16.05 -18.26
CA SER A 217 -9.38 15.22 -17.66
C SER A 217 -8.90 14.63 -16.32
N PRO A 218 -9.82 14.14 -15.47
CA PRO A 218 -9.42 13.34 -14.30
C PRO A 218 -8.56 12.12 -14.66
N ALA A 219 -8.79 11.51 -15.83
CA ALA A 219 -8.00 10.37 -16.29
C ALA A 219 -6.58 10.76 -16.71
N ALA A 220 -6.41 11.90 -17.37
CA ALA A 220 -5.11 12.45 -17.72
C ALA A 220 -4.29 12.79 -16.46
N ILE A 221 -4.92 13.38 -15.44
CA ILE A 221 -4.27 13.66 -14.14
C ILE A 221 -3.86 12.37 -13.43
N ARG A 222 -4.76 11.38 -13.36
CA ARG A 222 -4.42 10.05 -12.82
C ARG A 222 -3.27 9.43 -13.58
N SER A 223 -3.31 9.48 -14.92
CA SER A 223 -2.26 8.95 -15.76
C SER A 223 -0.92 9.61 -15.45
N ALA A 224 -0.85 10.94 -15.40
CA ALA A 224 0.38 11.65 -15.10
C ALA A 224 0.98 11.21 -13.76
N LEU A 225 0.16 11.13 -12.70
CA LEU A 225 0.60 10.68 -11.37
C LEU A 225 1.10 9.22 -11.37
N MET A 226 0.46 8.34 -12.14
CA MET A 226 0.81 6.93 -12.21
C MET A 226 2.07 6.71 -13.05
N THR A 227 2.12 7.27 -14.26
CA THR A 227 3.18 6.93 -15.24
C THR A 227 4.53 7.52 -14.89
N THR A 228 4.56 8.58 -14.07
CA THR A 228 5.79 9.19 -13.58
C THR A 228 6.18 8.72 -12.17
N ALA A 229 5.42 7.81 -11.57
CA ALA A 229 5.73 7.26 -10.25
C ALA A 229 7.01 6.39 -10.30
N TYR A 230 7.82 6.48 -9.24
CA TYR A 230 9.06 5.72 -9.13
C TYR A 230 8.87 4.46 -8.26
N THR A 231 9.58 3.39 -8.62
CA THR A 231 9.50 2.10 -7.92
C THR A 231 10.79 1.72 -7.20
N ALA A 232 11.85 2.51 -7.35
CA ALA A 232 13.16 2.25 -6.78
C ALA A 232 13.75 3.48 -6.09
N TYR A 233 14.57 3.25 -5.07
CA TYR A 233 15.37 4.28 -4.43
C TYR A 233 16.49 4.76 -5.36
N LYS A 234 17.16 5.85 -4.97
CA LYS A 234 18.31 6.40 -5.72
C LYS A 234 19.47 5.41 -5.93
N ASN A 235 19.57 4.37 -5.09
CA ASN A 235 20.57 3.31 -5.20
C ASN A 235 20.13 2.13 -6.10
N GLY A 236 19.00 2.25 -6.80
CA GLY A 236 18.46 1.25 -7.71
C GLY A 236 17.72 0.08 -7.05
N LYS A 237 17.70 -0.02 -5.72
CA LYS A 237 16.90 -1.05 -5.03
C LYS A 237 15.42 -0.68 -5.07
N VAL A 238 14.57 -1.67 -5.30
CA VAL A 238 13.11 -1.52 -5.33
C VAL A 238 12.57 -1.15 -3.94
N ILE A 239 11.49 -0.36 -3.91
CA ILE A 239 10.73 -0.03 -2.69
C ILE A 239 10.40 -1.33 -1.95
N GLN A 240 10.50 -1.34 -0.62
CA GLN A 240 10.27 -2.53 0.19
C GLN A 240 8.85 -2.57 0.77
N ASP A 241 8.35 -3.78 0.99
CA ASP A 241 7.20 -4.03 1.84
C ASP A 241 7.68 -4.27 3.27
N VAL A 242 7.28 -3.39 4.20
CA VAL A 242 7.78 -3.41 5.58
C VAL A 242 7.30 -4.63 6.38
N SER A 243 6.20 -5.26 5.94
CA SER A 243 5.65 -6.45 6.61
C SER A 243 6.49 -7.71 6.34
N THR A 244 7.02 -7.84 5.13
CA THR A 244 7.79 -9.01 4.69
C THR A 244 9.29 -8.77 4.63
N GLY A 245 9.73 -7.50 4.61
CA GLY A 245 11.13 -7.13 4.39
C GLY A 245 11.64 -7.40 2.96
N LYS A 246 10.74 -7.75 2.03
CA LYS A 246 11.05 -8.08 0.64
C LYS A 246 10.79 -6.88 -0.29
N PRO A 247 11.32 -6.89 -1.53
CA PRO A 247 10.90 -5.95 -2.56
C PRO A 247 9.37 -5.96 -2.71
N SER A 248 8.77 -4.78 -2.73
CA SER A 248 7.35 -4.60 -2.98
C SER A 248 7.03 -4.84 -4.46
N THR A 249 5.79 -5.25 -4.71
CA THR A 249 5.24 -5.59 -6.02
C THR A 249 4.22 -4.55 -6.47
N PRO A 250 3.81 -4.55 -7.75
CA PRO A 250 2.68 -3.77 -8.22
C PRO A 250 1.36 -3.99 -7.43
N PHE A 251 1.13 -5.15 -6.83
CA PHE A 251 -0.03 -5.33 -5.94
C PHE A 251 0.11 -4.63 -4.58
N ASP A 252 1.32 -4.18 -4.24
CA ASP A 252 1.60 -3.42 -3.03
C ASP A 252 1.62 -1.92 -3.30
N HIS A 253 2.27 -1.50 -4.40
CA HIS A 253 2.53 -0.09 -4.70
C HIS A 253 1.90 0.45 -5.98
N GLY A 254 1.20 -0.36 -6.76
CA GLY A 254 0.65 0.05 -8.06
C GLY A 254 1.74 0.42 -9.05
N SER A 255 1.72 1.68 -9.49
CA SER A 255 2.74 2.24 -10.41
C SER A 255 4.02 2.67 -9.72
N GLY A 256 3.99 2.82 -8.38
CA GLY A 256 5.11 3.27 -7.56
C GLY A 256 4.71 4.39 -6.60
N HIS A 257 5.71 5.00 -5.98
CA HIS A 257 5.52 6.20 -5.17
C HIS A 257 5.42 7.45 -6.03
N VAL A 258 4.46 8.31 -5.70
CA VAL A 258 4.20 9.55 -6.44
C VAL A 258 5.45 10.43 -6.54
N ASP A 259 5.66 11.01 -7.74
CA ASP A 259 6.62 12.06 -8.01
C ASP A 259 5.87 13.30 -8.54
N PRO A 260 5.62 14.30 -7.68
CA PRO A 260 4.90 15.52 -8.06
C PRO A 260 5.56 16.31 -9.18
N VAL A 261 6.90 16.35 -9.21
CA VAL A 261 7.64 17.20 -10.15
C VAL A 261 7.60 16.58 -11.53
N SER A 262 7.85 15.28 -11.63
CA SER A 262 7.75 14.56 -12.89
C SER A 262 6.31 14.54 -13.43
N ALA A 263 5.30 14.44 -12.55
CA ALA A 263 3.90 14.44 -12.95
C ALA A 263 3.40 15.77 -13.55
N LEU A 264 4.09 16.90 -13.32
CA LEU A 264 3.76 18.18 -13.96
C LEU A 264 4.00 18.18 -15.46
N ASN A 265 4.95 17.37 -15.94
CA ASN A 265 5.25 17.25 -17.36
C ASN A 265 5.54 15.78 -17.70
N PRO A 266 4.50 14.94 -17.81
CA PRO A 266 4.66 13.49 -17.98
C PRO A 266 5.02 13.11 -19.42
N GLY A 267 5.00 14.05 -20.38
CA GLY A 267 5.18 13.80 -21.80
C GLY A 267 3.94 13.18 -22.45
N LEU A 268 3.52 11.98 -22.01
CA LEU A 268 2.33 11.29 -22.52
C LEU A 268 1.36 10.92 -21.40
N VAL A 269 0.07 10.86 -21.73
CA VAL A 269 -1.00 10.39 -20.83
C VAL A 269 -1.93 9.37 -21.49
N TYR A 270 -2.43 8.45 -20.67
CA TYR A 270 -3.56 7.57 -20.97
C TYR A 270 -4.85 8.28 -20.59
N ASP A 271 -5.43 9.00 -21.56
CA ASP A 271 -6.69 9.71 -21.37
C ASP A 271 -7.90 8.83 -21.71
N LEU A 272 -9.01 9.05 -21.01
CA LEU A 272 -10.29 8.40 -21.27
C LEU A 272 -11.43 9.28 -20.76
N ASN A 273 -12.63 9.05 -21.29
CA ASN A 273 -13.83 9.81 -20.97
C ASN A 273 -14.90 8.92 -20.31
N THR A 274 -16.06 9.51 -20.00
CA THR A 274 -17.18 8.80 -19.38
C THR A 274 -17.68 7.62 -20.20
N ASP A 275 -17.78 7.75 -21.53
CA ASP A 275 -18.29 6.68 -22.39
C ASP A 275 -17.32 5.48 -22.43
N ASP A 276 -16.02 5.69 -22.21
CA ASP A 276 -15.06 4.58 -22.04
C ASP A 276 -15.37 3.75 -20.79
N TYR A 277 -15.75 4.39 -19.68
CA TYR A 277 -16.22 3.68 -18.49
C TYR A 277 -17.55 2.97 -18.73
N LEU A 278 -18.48 3.56 -19.49
CA LEU A 278 -19.74 2.90 -19.81
C LEU A 278 -19.53 1.67 -20.72
N ASN A 279 -18.62 1.77 -21.69
CA ASN A 279 -18.18 0.64 -22.51
C ASN A 279 -17.51 -0.46 -21.65
N PHE A 280 -16.74 -0.07 -20.63
CA PHE A 280 -16.14 -1.01 -19.68
C PHE A 280 -17.19 -1.74 -18.83
N LEU A 281 -18.25 -1.05 -18.39
CA LEU A 281 -19.36 -1.70 -17.70
C LEU A 281 -20.10 -2.69 -18.60
N CYS A 282 -20.21 -2.40 -19.90
CA CYS A 282 -20.72 -3.37 -20.88
C CYS A 282 -19.81 -4.61 -20.98
N ALA A 283 -18.48 -4.43 -20.96
CA ALA A 283 -17.54 -5.56 -20.93
C ALA A 283 -17.68 -6.44 -19.69
N LEU A 284 -18.14 -5.86 -18.57
CA LEU A 284 -18.44 -6.57 -17.33
C LEU A 284 -19.86 -7.16 -17.29
N ASN A 285 -20.59 -7.15 -18.41
CA ASN A 285 -21.97 -7.66 -18.52
C ASN A 285 -22.98 -6.97 -17.59
N TYR A 286 -22.77 -5.69 -17.25
CA TYR A 286 -23.78 -4.92 -16.53
C TYR A 286 -25.00 -4.69 -17.43
N THR A 287 -26.19 -4.86 -16.88
CA THR A 287 -27.44 -4.55 -17.57
C THR A 287 -27.61 -3.04 -17.75
N SER A 288 -28.35 -2.62 -18.77
CA SER A 288 -28.67 -1.20 -18.98
C SER A 288 -29.31 -0.55 -17.74
N ALA A 289 -30.13 -1.28 -16.98
CA ALA A 289 -30.73 -0.77 -15.74
C ALA A 289 -29.66 -0.46 -14.67
N GLN A 290 -28.67 -1.35 -14.49
CA GLN A 290 -27.55 -1.14 -13.56
C GLN A 290 -26.67 0.03 -14.00
N ILE A 291 -26.35 0.10 -15.30
CA ILE A 291 -25.54 1.20 -15.85
C ILE A 291 -26.27 2.53 -15.66
N ASN A 292 -27.57 2.60 -15.98
CA ASN A 292 -28.36 3.82 -15.84
C ASN A 292 -28.43 4.30 -14.39
N SER A 293 -28.58 3.36 -13.43
CA SER A 293 -28.58 3.67 -12.00
C SER A 293 -27.25 4.28 -11.55
N LEU A 294 -26.12 3.69 -11.98
CA LEU A 294 -24.78 4.17 -11.62
C LEU A 294 -24.42 5.49 -12.31
N ALA A 295 -24.63 5.56 -13.62
CA ALA A 295 -24.25 6.70 -14.46
C ALA A 295 -25.21 7.89 -14.33
N ARG A 296 -26.41 7.66 -13.78
CA ARG A 296 -27.51 8.65 -13.70
C ARG A 296 -27.87 9.26 -15.06
N ARG A 297 -27.71 8.49 -16.13
CA ARG A 297 -28.08 8.82 -17.52
C ARG A 297 -28.45 7.55 -18.27
N SER A 298 -29.26 7.67 -19.31
CA SER A 298 -29.58 6.56 -20.19
C SER A 298 -28.36 6.13 -21.01
N PHE A 299 -28.05 4.84 -20.98
CA PHE A 299 -27.03 4.20 -21.79
C PHE A 299 -27.42 2.75 -22.05
N SER A 300 -27.09 2.23 -23.23
CA SER A 300 -27.33 0.84 -23.60
C SER A 300 -26.13 0.30 -24.35
N CYS A 301 -25.69 -0.89 -23.97
CA CYS A 301 -24.66 -1.61 -24.71
C CYS A 301 -25.17 -1.94 -26.11
N GLY A 302 -24.47 -1.46 -27.14
CA GLY A 302 -24.81 -1.80 -28.53
C GLY A 302 -24.70 -3.30 -28.78
N ALA A 303 -25.76 -3.90 -29.32
CA ALA A 303 -25.88 -5.36 -29.52
C ALA A 303 -24.80 -5.97 -30.43
N ASN A 304 -24.24 -5.17 -31.35
CA ASN A 304 -23.23 -5.60 -32.33
C ASN A 304 -21.82 -5.10 -32.00
N LYS A 305 -21.61 -4.50 -30.82
CA LYS A 305 -20.30 -4.02 -30.39
C LYS A 305 -19.69 -5.05 -29.44
N ALA A 306 -18.50 -5.55 -29.77
CA ALA A 306 -17.71 -6.32 -28.83
C ALA A 306 -17.10 -5.37 -27.79
N TYR A 307 -17.23 -5.72 -26.51
CA TYR A 307 -16.64 -4.99 -25.39
C TYR A 307 -15.63 -5.89 -24.70
N SER A 308 -14.47 -5.35 -24.37
CA SER A 308 -13.44 -6.04 -23.60
C SER A 308 -12.99 -5.20 -22.43
N VAL A 309 -12.81 -5.85 -21.27
CA VAL A 309 -12.22 -5.21 -20.09
C VAL A 309 -10.80 -4.71 -20.38
N ASN A 310 -10.12 -5.39 -21.31
CA ASN A 310 -8.76 -5.05 -21.73
C ASN A 310 -8.69 -3.80 -22.61
N ASP A 311 -9.81 -3.28 -23.10
CA ASP A 311 -9.85 -2.08 -23.94
C ASP A 311 -9.90 -0.78 -23.12
N LEU A 312 -10.12 -0.86 -21.80
CA LEU A 312 -10.07 0.34 -20.95
C LEU A 312 -8.67 0.94 -21.03
N ASN A 313 -8.56 2.22 -21.43
CA ASN A 313 -7.29 2.92 -21.65
C ASN A 313 -6.60 3.29 -20.32
N TYR A 314 -6.32 2.29 -19.50
CA TYR A 314 -5.79 2.41 -18.15
C TYR A 314 -4.24 2.39 -18.16
N PRO A 315 -3.56 3.21 -17.34
CA PRO A 315 -2.09 3.31 -17.28
C PRO A 315 -1.41 2.14 -16.55
N SER A 316 -1.98 0.94 -16.64
CA SER A 316 -1.41 -0.30 -16.13
C SER A 316 -2.01 -1.50 -16.88
N PHE A 317 -1.33 -2.65 -16.76
CA PHE A 317 -1.76 -3.90 -17.35
C PHE A 317 -1.91 -4.95 -16.26
N ALA A 318 -3.06 -5.62 -16.20
CA ALA A 318 -3.24 -6.79 -15.36
C ALA A 318 -3.86 -7.92 -16.18
N LEU A 319 -3.36 -9.14 -15.98
CA LEU A 319 -3.81 -10.35 -16.64
C LEU A 319 -4.21 -11.39 -15.60
N SER A 320 -5.41 -11.93 -15.74
CA SER A 320 -5.87 -13.12 -15.01
C SER A 320 -5.85 -14.32 -15.96
N LEU A 321 -4.88 -15.21 -15.77
CA LEU A 321 -4.71 -16.42 -16.56
C LEU A 321 -5.24 -17.62 -15.78
N GLN A 322 -5.75 -18.63 -16.49
CA GLN A 322 -6.22 -19.86 -15.84
C GLN A 322 -5.05 -20.68 -15.31
N SER A 323 -5.17 -21.16 -14.06
CA SER A 323 -4.18 -22.02 -13.43
C SER A 323 -4.30 -23.49 -13.85
N GLN A 324 -3.22 -24.24 -13.63
CA GLN A 324 -3.18 -25.68 -13.84
C GLN A 324 -3.91 -26.39 -12.68
N THR A 325 -5.22 -26.59 -12.76
CA THR A 325 -5.94 -27.36 -11.73
C THR A 325 -5.74 -28.86 -11.96
N GLY A 326 -5.08 -29.53 -11.02
CA GLY A 326 -5.21 -30.98 -10.89
C GLY A 326 -6.62 -31.35 -10.43
N GLY A 327 -7.42 -31.90 -11.36
CA GLY A 327 -8.62 -32.72 -11.10
C GLY A 327 -9.72 -32.19 -10.16
N GLY A 328 -10.79 -31.63 -10.72
CA GLY A 328 -12.06 -31.40 -10.04
C GLY A 328 -13.09 -30.70 -10.94
N SER A 329 -14.14 -31.44 -11.32
CA SER A 329 -15.22 -31.11 -12.27
C SER A 329 -16.08 -29.88 -11.85
N THR A 330 -16.82 -29.14 -12.70
CA THR A 330 -17.71 -29.46 -13.83
C THR A 330 -17.96 -28.19 -14.65
N GLY A 331 -17.91 -28.25 -15.99
CA GLY A 331 -18.40 -27.18 -16.88
C GLY A 331 -17.48 -26.87 -18.06
N SER A 332 -17.84 -27.41 -19.24
CA SER A 332 -17.21 -27.22 -20.56
C SER A 332 -15.68 -27.35 -20.62
N SER A 333 -15.22 -28.59 -20.79
CA SER A 333 -13.90 -28.94 -21.29
C SER A 333 -13.57 -28.24 -22.60
N GLU A 334 -12.66 -27.26 -22.56
CA GLU A 334 -11.55 -27.23 -23.50
C GLU A 334 -10.25 -27.24 -22.68
N SER A 335 -9.59 -28.39 -22.66
CA SER A 335 -8.18 -28.47 -22.29
C SER A 335 -7.40 -27.58 -23.25
N SER A 336 -7.12 -26.33 -22.88
CA SER A 336 -6.24 -25.49 -23.67
C SER A 336 -4.80 -25.90 -23.40
N THR A 337 -4.33 -26.96 -24.08
CA THR A 337 -2.91 -27.22 -24.35
C THR A 337 -2.29 -26.16 -25.29
N GLY A 338 -2.93 -24.99 -25.41
CA GLY A 338 -2.59 -23.91 -26.32
C GLY A 338 -2.02 -22.71 -25.58
N SER A 339 -1.05 -22.04 -26.22
CA SER A 339 -0.56 -20.73 -25.81
C SER A 339 -1.73 -19.76 -25.64
N THR A 340 -1.87 -19.15 -24.46
CA THR A 340 -2.88 -18.11 -24.23
C THR A 340 -2.33 -16.77 -24.70
N VAL A 341 -3.03 -16.12 -25.62
CA VAL A 341 -2.64 -14.81 -26.15
C VAL A 341 -3.68 -13.76 -25.76
N VAL A 342 -3.27 -12.79 -24.94
CA VAL A 342 -4.11 -11.66 -24.52
C VAL A 342 -3.56 -10.38 -25.12
N LYS A 343 -4.43 -9.55 -25.70
CA LYS A 343 -4.06 -8.27 -26.30
C LYS A 343 -4.73 -7.12 -25.58
N HIS A 344 -3.94 -6.09 -25.28
CA HIS A 344 -4.39 -4.84 -24.70
C HIS A 344 -4.07 -3.71 -25.67
N THR A 345 -5.10 -3.03 -26.18
CA THR A 345 -4.91 -1.83 -26.99
C THR A 345 -4.95 -0.62 -26.08
N ARG A 346 -4.00 0.30 -26.24
CA ARG A 346 -3.93 1.56 -25.50
C ARG A 346 -3.76 2.71 -26.47
N THR A 347 -4.18 3.89 -26.05
CA THR A 347 -3.97 5.14 -26.79
C THR A 347 -3.25 6.13 -25.91
N LEU A 348 -2.06 6.57 -26.35
CA LEU A 348 -1.31 7.63 -25.69
C LEU A 348 -1.64 8.97 -26.35
N THR A 349 -1.87 9.98 -25.52
CA THR A 349 -2.01 11.38 -25.94
C THR A 349 -0.74 12.13 -25.57
N ASN A 350 -0.13 12.83 -26.53
CA ASN A 350 1.01 13.70 -26.25
C ASN A 350 0.55 14.98 -25.57
N VAL A 351 1.04 15.25 -24.36
CA VAL A 351 0.77 16.50 -23.61
C VAL A 351 2.00 17.39 -23.51
N GLY A 352 3.10 17.00 -24.17
CA GLY A 352 4.32 17.78 -24.28
C GLY A 352 4.61 18.27 -25.70
N PRO A 353 5.84 18.75 -25.95
CA PRO A 353 6.32 19.09 -27.29
C PRO A 353 6.32 17.88 -28.26
N PRO A 354 6.51 18.12 -29.57
CA PRO A 354 6.73 17.05 -30.53
C PRO A 354 7.92 16.16 -30.14
N GLY A 355 7.82 14.86 -30.37
CA GLY A 355 8.84 13.91 -29.95
C GLY A 355 8.58 12.48 -30.41
N THR A 356 9.63 11.66 -30.34
CA THR A 356 9.57 10.22 -30.63
C THR A 356 9.89 9.44 -29.38
N TYR A 357 8.94 8.61 -28.96
CA TYR A 357 9.07 7.74 -27.80
C TYR A 357 9.38 6.32 -28.28
N LYS A 358 10.36 5.68 -27.65
CA LYS A 358 10.70 4.26 -27.85
C LYS A 358 10.24 3.46 -26.66
N VAL A 359 9.74 2.26 -26.91
CA VAL A 359 9.28 1.35 -25.84
C VAL A 359 10.42 0.47 -25.32
N SER A 360 10.48 0.30 -24.00
CA SER A 360 11.26 -0.72 -23.32
C SER A 360 10.36 -1.55 -22.41
N ILE A 361 10.71 -2.82 -22.23
CA ILE A 361 9.96 -3.77 -21.42
C ILE A 361 10.93 -4.40 -20.43
N THR A 362 10.56 -4.40 -19.14
CA THR A 362 11.25 -5.15 -18.10
C THR A 362 10.27 -6.13 -17.49
N THR A 363 10.65 -7.39 -17.35
CA THR A 363 9.79 -8.43 -16.77
C THR A 363 10.64 -9.40 -15.96
N SER A 364 10.10 -9.89 -14.85
CA SER A 364 10.68 -11.01 -14.10
C SER A 364 10.13 -12.37 -14.56
N SER A 365 9.28 -12.38 -15.59
CA SER A 365 8.60 -13.57 -16.12
C SER A 365 9.30 -14.12 -17.36
N ASP A 366 9.72 -15.38 -17.30
CA ASP A 366 10.06 -16.17 -18.49
C ASP A 366 8.84 -16.91 -19.08
N SER A 367 7.70 -16.88 -18.38
CA SER A 367 6.52 -17.69 -18.69
C SER A 367 5.50 -16.95 -19.56
N VAL A 368 5.58 -15.63 -19.60
CA VAL A 368 4.76 -14.76 -20.45
C VAL A 368 5.66 -13.85 -21.27
N LYS A 369 5.64 -14.03 -22.58
CA LYS A 369 6.30 -13.12 -23.51
C LYS A 369 5.44 -11.88 -23.70
N ILE A 370 6.04 -10.71 -23.50
CA ILE A 370 5.38 -9.41 -23.69
C ILE A 370 5.99 -8.75 -24.93
N SER A 371 5.14 -8.34 -25.89
CA SER A 371 5.58 -7.56 -27.06
C SER A 371 4.66 -6.35 -27.29
N VAL A 372 5.23 -5.28 -27.83
CA VAL A 372 4.53 -4.01 -28.08
C VAL A 372 4.68 -3.62 -29.55
N GLU A 373 3.56 -3.29 -30.20
CA GLU A 373 3.53 -2.83 -31.60
C GLU A 373 2.68 -1.56 -31.74
N PRO A 374 3.18 -0.49 -32.38
CA PRO A 374 4.55 -0.32 -32.88
C PRO A 374 5.58 -0.17 -31.74
N GLY A 375 6.85 -0.47 -31.99
CA GLY A 375 7.95 -0.30 -31.02
C GLY A 375 8.40 1.17 -30.79
N SER A 376 7.85 2.11 -31.56
CA SER A 376 8.12 3.54 -31.42
C SER A 376 6.88 4.35 -31.82
N LEU A 377 6.64 5.47 -31.14
CA LEU A 377 5.55 6.40 -31.43
C LEU A 377 6.12 7.79 -31.66
N THR A 378 5.82 8.39 -32.81
CA THR A 378 6.21 9.78 -33.13
C THR A 378 4.98 10.66 -33.11
N PHE A 379 5.07 11.76 -32.37
CA PHE A 379 4.05 12.79 -32.26
C PHE A 379 4.59 14.11 -32.83
N SER A 380 3.85 14.70 -33.75
CA SER A 380 4.21 15.94 -34.45
C SER A 380 3.71 17.19 -33.72
N GLN A 381 2.74 17.05 -32.81
CA GLN A 381 2.18 18.15 -32.03
C GLN A 381 1.56 17.68 -30.71
N ALA A 382 1.24 18.62 -29.82
CA ALA A 382 0.47 18.35 -28.62
C ALA A 382 -0.96 17.91 -28.97
N ASN A 383 -1.56 17.12 -28.09
CA ASN A 383 -2.88 16.49 -28.20
C ASN A 383 -3.03 15.45 -29.32
N GLU A 384 -1.97 15.16 -30.08
CA GLU A 384 -1.98 14.03 -31.00
C GLU A 384 -2.09 12.72 -30.22
N LYS A 385 -2.95 11.83 -30.72
CA LYS A 385 -3.24 10.53 -30.13
C LYS A 385 -2.68 9.43 -31.01
N LYS A 386 -1.98 8.46 -30.41
CA LYS A 386 -1.48 7.28 -31.12
C LYS A 386 -1.85 6.00 -30.38
N PRO A 387 -2.46 5.01 -31.06
CA PRO A 387 -2.70 3.71 -30.49
C PRO A 387 -1.43 2.85 -30.53
N TYR A 388 -1.34 1.90 -29.62
CA TYR A 388 -0.40 0.79 -29.66
C TYR A 388 -1.04 -0.44 -29.00
N THR A 389 -0.51 -1.62 -29.31
CA THR A 389 -1.01 -2.89 -28.79
C THR A 389 0.07 -3.62 -28.03
N VAL A 390 -0.24 -4.01 -26.80
CA VAL A 390 0.56 -4.95 -26.02
C VAL A 390 -0.01 -6.35 -26.20
N THR A 391 0.84 -7.30 -26.57
CA THR A 391 0.48 -8.71 -26.68
C THR A 391 1.22 -9.49 -25.60
N PHE A 392 0.47 -10.25 -24.82
CA PHE A 392 0.96 -11.16 -23.79
C PHE A 392 0.72 -12.59 -24.28
N SER A 393 1.80 -13.36 -24.44
CA SER A 393 1.74 -14.75 -24.90
C SER A 393 2.27 -15.67 -23.80
N ALA A 394 1.37 -16.41 -23.16
CA ALA A 394 1.69 -17.35 -22.09
C ALA A 394 1.79 -18.78 -22.64
N ALA A 395 2.97 -19.40 -22.50
CA ALA A 395 3.24 -20.72 -23.07
C ALA A 395 2.80 -21.90 -22.18
N ALA A 396 2.72 -21.68 -20.85
CA ALA A 396 2.32 -22.71 -19.89
C ALA A 396 1.53 -22.10 -18.72
N SER A 397 0.51 -22.82 -18.25
CA SER A 397 -0.21 -22.49 -17.01
C SER A 397 0.69 -22.71 -15.79
N LYS A 398 0.64 -21.81 -14.81
CA LYS A 398 1.31 -21.93 -13.50
C LYS A 398 0.35 -22.45 -12.42
N PRO A 399 0.86 -22.85 -11.25
CA PRO A 399 0.03 -23.09 -10.07
C PRO A 399 -0.82 -21.87 -9.72
N SER A 400 -2.02 -22.12 -9.20
CA SER A 400 -2.91 -21.06 -8.69
C SER A 400 -2.21 -20.22 -7.62
N ASN A 401 -2.49 -18.92 -7.60
CA ASN A 401 -1.86 -17.89 -6.76
C ASN A 401 -0.39 -17.57 -7.12
N THR A 402 0.07 -17.98 -8.30
CA THR A 402 1.34 -17.49 -8.83
C THR A 402 1.14 -16.08 -9.37
N ASN A 403 2.05 -15.17 -9.01
CA ASN A 403 2.04 -13.79 -9.51
C ASN A 403 3.42 -13.46 -10.09
N GLU A 404 3.42 -12.87 -11.28
CA GLU A 404 4.62 -12.37 -11.96
C GLU A 404 4.40 -10.92 -12.39
N PHE A 405 5.48 -10.15 -12.47
CA PHE A 405 5.39 -8.70 -12.65
C PHE A 405 6.35 -8.18 -13.71
N GLY A 406 6.01 -7.03 -14.27
CA GLY A 406 6.84 -6.32 -15.22
C GLY A 406 6.49 -4.85 -15.31
N ARG A 407 7.07 -4.18 -16.29
CA ARG A 407 6.91 -2.75 -16.56
C ARG A 407 7.12 -2.50 -18.05
N ILE A 408 6.25 -1.67 -18.62
CA ILE A 408 6.36 -1.16 -19.99
C ILE A 408 6.62 0.33 -19.90
N GLU A 409 7.67 0.81 -20.55
CA GLU A 409 8.09 2.20 -20.45
C GLU A 409 8.25 2.80 -21.84
N TRP A 410 7.70 4.00 -22.01
CA TRP A 410 7.94 4.82 -23.19
C TRP A 410 8.88 5.96 -22.82
N SER A 411 9.96 6.16 -23.59
CA SER A 411 10.89 7.27 -23.36
C SER A 411 11.33 7.95 -24.64
N ASP A 412 11.41 9.28 -24.59
CA ASP A 412 12.02 10.15 -25.59
C ASP A 412 13.44 10.62 -25.15
N GLY A 413 13.98 10.03 -24.08
CA GLY A 413 15.24 10.43 -23.45
C GLY A 413 15.12 11.55 -22.40
N LYS A 414 13.95 12.18 -22.26
CA LYS A 414 13.68 13.23 -21.26
C LYS A 414 12.56 12.82 -20.31
N HIS A 415 11.49 12.29 -20.87
CA HIS A 415 10.33 11.77 -20.18
C HIS A 415 10.41 10.24 -20.09
N LEU A 416 9.83 9.69 -19.04
CA LEU A 416 9.68 8.26 -18.83
C LEU A 416 8.24 7.99 -18.42
N VAL A 417 7.50 7.30 -19.29
CA VAL A 417 6.07 6.99 -19.11
C VAL A 417 5.96 5.50 -18.81
N GLY A 418 5.99 5.15 -17.52
CA GLY A 418 6.04 3.77 -17.06
C GLY A 418 4.68 3.21 -16.63
N SER A 419 4.30 2.04 -17.15
CA SER A 419 3.08 1.33 -16.76
C SER A 419 3.44 -0.02 -16.13
N PRO A 420 2.97 -0.33 -14.91
CA PRO A 420 3.21 -1.64 -14.30
C PRO A 420 2.40 -2.73 -15.02
N VAL A 421 2.96 -3.94 -15.01
CA VAL A 421 2.33 -5.18 -15.49
C VAL A 421 2.22 -6.14 -14.32
N ALA A 422 1.03 -6.69 -14.10
CA ALA A 422 0.79 -7.80 -13.17
C ALA A 422 0.15 -8.97 -13.90
N ILE A 423 0.66 -10.18 -13.67
CA ILE A 423 0.16 -11.40 -14.27
C ILE A 423 -0.13 -12.36 -13.12
N SER A 424 -1.36 -12.82 -13.04
CA SER A 424 -1.83 -13.74 -11.99
C SER A 424 -2.39 -15.01 -12.63
N TRP A 425 -2.06 -16.15 -12.04
CA TRP A 425 -2.71 -17.42 -12.37
C TRP A 425 -3.70 -17.77 -11.27
N THR A 426 -4.98 -17.83 -11.63
CA THR A 426 -6.10 -18.11 -10.73
C THR A 426 -6.68 -19.47 -10.98
#